data_AF-A0A3Q1J5F8-F1
#
_entry.id   AF-A0A3Q1J5F8-F1
#
_cell.length_a   1.000
_cell.length_b   1.000
_cell.length_c   1.000
_cell.angle_alpha   90.00
_cell.angle_beta   90.00
_cell.angle_gamma   90.00
#
_symmetry.space_group_name_H-M   'P 1'
#
loop_
_entity.id
_entity.type
_entity.pdbx_description
1 polymer ?
#
loop_
_entity_poly.entity_id
_entity_poly.type
_entity_poly.pdbx_seq_one_letter_code
_entity_poly.pdbx_strand_id
1 'polypeptide(L)'
;MGEVRKLQKKLRQIENLEIKISLTPEERYKISRKAELRSRLAELQLQLSGPQQTLGIVGDGKKEKMKRQVPTPRSGRLIHIEEVCRLTSWGADESTLLIAQIIYFTEAEFTSHKASWEKAKFRLRLLEGHNDIVTCVVAVDNLVVSGSRDTTVKVWHVPTATEHKNLGGHTGGVTCLSAPPPEYCKRLAWSLSLSDKERFILSGSADCYVKIWALSVGQCVKSIYTFNAVTALCFVPEDDGYIITGSDGGKVQAWSWHTFENCQSINAHQEAVTSIQSQGPLVFSGSAEGGVSVWENRCSDRDPLRLLHHWSGQVTGCGGGPDGRLTLSPRGDRVFLAYGRAWLKILHWRTGTTSRLTNHSSITGVTDCVHQTGGLLIGSCYDLANGASFLNLFALPQCRYLASLTWPDAPRILCFAAWTTGSGDHRWVTGGHDLIVWEQLPSSGKGDVTVKRDIRLDSCSLESEGDTDDDEETDGTDTHTLQFHTSSDLHLLTHRLND
;
A
#
# COMPACT_ATOMS: atom_id res chain seq x y z
N MET A 1 9.36 -48.98 5.86
CA MET A 1 10.35 -48.85 4.76
C MET A 1 9.86 -49.40 3.42
N GLY A 2 9.27 -50.60 3.34
CA GLY A 2 8.79 -51.18 2.07
C GLY A 2 7.60 -50.45 1.43
N GLU A 3 6.65 -49.96 2.22
CA GLU A 3 5.48 -49.24 1.70
C GLU A 3 5.82 -47.84 1.16
N VAL A 4 6.73 -47.13 1.82
CA VAL A 4 7.20 -45.81 1.38
C VAL A 4 7.86 -45.88 0.00
N ARG A 5 8.65 -46.94 -0.27
CA ARG A 5 9.23 -47.18 -1.60
C ARG A 5 8.17 -47.53 -2.65
N LYS A 6 7.11 -48.26 -2.28
CA LYS A 6 5.98 -48.53 -3.20
C LYS A 6 5.21 -47.25 -3.53
N LEU A 7 4.98 -46.38 -2.55
CA LEU A 7 4.28 -45.10 -2.74
C LEU A 7 5.11 -44.14 -3.60
N GLN A 8 6.43 -44.04 -3.38
CA GLN A 8 7.31 -43.21 -4.22
C GLN A 8 7.40 -43.71 -5.67
N LYS A 9 7.32 -45.02 -5.90
CA LYS A 9 7.32 -45.59 -7.25
C LYS A 9 5.99 -45.33 -7.97
N LYS A 10 4.87 -45.36 -7.23
CA LYS A 10 3.55 -44.97 -7.75
C LYS A 10 3.46 -43.47 -8.03
N LEU A 11 4.05 -42.61 -7.19
CA LEU A 11 4.06 -41.16 -7.40
C LEU A 11 4.79 -40.77 -8.69
N ARG A 12 5.96 -41.37 -8.96
CA ARG A 12 6.69 -41.17 -10.24
C ARG A 12 5.94 -41.72 -11.46
N GLN A 13 5.16 -42.79 -11.28
CA GLN A 13 4.29 -43.30 -12.34
C GLN A 13 3.12 -42.35 -12.63
N ILE A 14 2.61 -41.64 -11.62
CA ILE A 14 1.55 -40.64 -11.76
C ILE A 14 2.11 -39.35 -12.39
N GLU A 15 3.29 -38.89 -11.98
CA GLU A 15 3.96 -37.71 -12.57
C GLU A 15 4.28 -37.93 -14.07
N ASN A 16 4.61 -39.16 -14.48
CA ASN A 16 4.83 -39.48 -15.90
C ASN A 16 3.53 -39.69 -16.71
N LEU A 17 2.35 -39.70 -16.06
CA LEU A 17 1.03 -39.77 -16.71
C LEU A 17 0.37 -38.40 -16.87
N GLU A 18 0.93 -37.33 -16.29
CA GLU A 18 0.48 -35.96 -16.58
C GLU A 18 0.91 -35.57 -18.00
N ILE A 19 0.00 -35.82 -18.94
CA ILE A 19 0.11 -35.36 -20.31
C ILE A 19 0.34 -33.84 -20.27
N LYS A 20 1.52 -33.39 -20.71
CA LYS A 20 1.78 -31.98 -21.04
C LYS A 20 0.92 -31.61 -22.24
N ILE A 21 -0.36 -31.33 -22.00
CA ILE A 21 -1.23 -30.72 -23.00
C ILE A 21 -0.81 -29.26 -23.07
N SER A 22 -0.18 -28.88 -24.19
CA SER A 22 0.02 -27.48 -24.52
C SER A 22 -1.36 -26.83 -24.68
N LEU A 23 -1.78 -26.10 -23.65
CA LEU A 23 -3.07 -25.42 -23.62
C LEU A 23 -3.15 -24.40 -24.76
N THR A 24 -4.21 -24.51 -25.55
CA THR A 24 -4.56 -23.51 -26.57
C THR A 24 -4.82 -22.15 -25.91
N PRO A 25 -4.67 -21.02 -26.63
CA PRO A 25 -4.90 -19.68 -26.08
C PRO A 25 -6.28 -19.52 -25.43
N GLU A 26 -7.32 -20.16 -25.99
CA GLU A 26 -8.67 -20.15 -25.43
C GLU A 26 -8.78 -20.92 -24.11
N GLU A 27 -8.07 -22.04 -23.96
CA GLU A 27 -8.05 -22.79 -22.71
C GLU A 27 -7.25 -22.05 -21.63
N ARG A 28 -6.17 -21.35 -22.00
CA ARG A 28 -5.47 -20.44 -21.09
C ARG A 28 -6.37 -19.31 -20.62
N TYR A 29 -7.15 -18.72 -21.51
CA TYR A 29 -8.13 -17.69 -21.17
C TYR A 29 -9.22 -18.24 -20.23
N LYS A 30 -9.76 -19.43 -20.49
CA LYS A 30 -10.75 -20.10 -19.63
C LYS A 30 -10.19 -20.42 -18.24
N ILE A 31 -8.92 -20.86 -18.15
CA ILE A 31 -8.25 -21.14 -16.87
C ILE A 31 -7.98 -19.85 -16.09
N SER A 32 -7.54 -18.78 -16.77
CA SER A 32 -7.34 -17.47 -16.16
C SER A 32 -8.65 -16.92 -15.57
N ARG A 33 -9.74 -16.96 -16.37
CA ARG A 33 -11.08 -16.55 -15.93
C ARG A 33 -11.60 -17.41 -14.78
N LYS A 34 -11.29 -18.70 -14.76
CA LYS A 34 -11.61 -19.62 -13.66
C LYS A 34 -10.82 -19.31 -12.39
N ALA A 35 -9.56 -18.88 -12.50
CA ALA A 35 -8.76 -18.44 -11.37
C ALA A 35 -9.28 -17.12 -10.78
N GLU A 36 -9.67 -16.17 -11.64
CA GLU A 36 -10.30 -14.92 -11.24
C GLU A 36 -11.61 -15.16 -10.47
N LEU A 37 -12.47 -16.05 -10.98
CA LEU A 37 -13.72 -16.42 -10.31
C LEU A 37 -13.49 -17.10 -8.96
N ARG A 38 -12.45 -17.93 -8.83
CA ARG A 38 -12.07 -18.56 -7.55
C ARG A 38 -11.57 -17.55 -6.54
N SER A 39 -10.80 -16.56 -6.97
CA SER A 39 -10.34 -15.46 -6.11
C SER A 39 -11.52 -14.63 -5.59
N ARG A 40 -12.46 -14.30 -6.48
CA ARG A 40 -13.67 -13.54 -6.12
C ARG A 40 -14.61 -14.32 -5.20
N LEU A 41 -14.71 -15.64 -5.38
CA LEU A 41 -15.45 -16.52 -4.46
C LEU A 41 -14.80 -16.53 -3.07
N ALA A 42 -13.48 -16.62 -2.98
CA ALA A 42 -12.76 -16.60 -1.71
C ALA A 42 -12.94 -15.26 -0.97
N GLU A 43 -12.93 -14.14 -1.70
CA GLU A 43 -13.17 -12.80 -1.15
C GLU A 43 -14.61 -12.67 -0.60
N LEU A 44 -15.62 -13.19 -1.32
CA LEU A 44 -17.00 -13.22 -0.85
C LEU A 44 -17.20 -14.15 0.35
N GLN A 45 -16.53 -15.30 0.38
CA GLN A 45 -16.57 -16.23 1.52
C GLN A 45 -15.93 -15.61 2.77
N LEU A 46 -14.89 -14.79 2.61
CA LEU A 46 -14.27 -14.02 3.70
C LEU A 46 -15.21 -12.92 4.23
N GLN A 47 -16.02 -12.32 3.36
CA GLN A 47 -17.03 -11.33 3.77
C GLN A 47 -18.20 -11.95 4.52
N LEU A 48 -18.58 -13.19 4.17
CA LEU A 48 -19.66 -13.92 4.85
C LEU A 48 -19.24 -14.57 6.18
N SER A 49 -17.94 -14.69 6.47
CA SER A 49 -17.44 -15.33 7.71
C SER A 49 -17.22 -14.38 8.90
N GLY A 50 -17.90 -13.22 8.91
CA GLY A 50 -18.07 -12.37 10.11
C GLY A 50 -18.89 -13.06 11.22
N PRO A 51 -18.77 -12.62 12.48
CA PRO A 51 -18.67 -13.49 13.65
C PRO A 51 -19.94 -14.32 13.91
N GLN A 52 -19.77 -15.65 13.89
CA GLN A 52 -20.68 -16.57 14.55
C GLN A 52 -20.67 -16.27 16.05
N GLN A 53 -21.78 -15.72 16.56
CA GLN A 53 -22.09 -15.77 17.99
C GLN A 53 -22.15 -17.24 18.41
N THR A 54 -21.15 -17.66 19.17
CA THR A 54 -21.20 -18.88 19.96
C THR A 54 -22.14 -18.65 21.14
N LEU A 55 -23.29 -19.33 21.16
CA LEU A 55 -24.11 -19.48 22.36
C LEU A 55 -24.37 -20.97 22.58
N GLY A 56 -23.86 -21.46 23.71
CA GLY A 56 -23.93 -22.84 24.14
C GLY A 56 -25.30 -23.26 24.71
N ILE A 57 -25.60 -24.53 24.47
CA ILE A 57 -26.20 -25.57 25.33
C ILE A 57 -27.20 -25.16 26.45
N VAL A 58 -28.47 -25.53 26.19
CA VAL A 58 -29.52 -26.21 27.01
C VAL A 58 -30.01 -25.62 28.35
N GLY A 59 -31.32 -25.33 28.40
CA GLY A 59 -32.16 -25.25 29.60
C GLY A 59 -33.66 -25.14 29.25
N ASP A 60 -34.51 -25.87 29.96
CA ASP A 60 -35.88 -26.28 29.64
C ASP A 60 -36.97 -25.20 29.39
N GLY A 61 -37.88 -25.56 28.47
CA GLY A 61 -39.33 -25.56 28.74
C GLY A 61 -40.11 -24.24 28.75
N LYS A 62 -40.69 -23.87 27.60
CA LYS A 62 -42.15 -23.62 27.43
C LYS A 62 -42.48 -23.20 25.99
N LYS A 63 -43.58 -23.77 25.48
CA LYS A 63 -44.14 -23.57 24.14
C LYS A 63 -44.66 -22.14 23.95
N GLU A 64 -44.17 -21.41 22.95
CA GLU A 64 -44.94 -20.35 22.29
C GLU A 64 -44.77 -20.39 20.76
N LYS A 65 -45.89 -20.29 20.06
CA LYS A 65 -46.02 -20.35 18.60
C LYS A 65 -45.57 -19.03 17.98
N MET A 66 -44.48 -19.01 17.20
CA MET A 66 -44.16 -17.89 16.30
C MET A 66 -44.71 -18.15 14.89
N LYS A 67 -45.58 -17.24 14.44
CA LYS A 67 -46.03 -17.13 13.04
C LYS A 67 -44.89 -16.54 12.21
N ARG A 68 -44.48 -17.25 11.14
CA ARG A 68 -43.61 -16.72 10.08
C ARG A 68 -44.37 -15.61 9.33
N GLN A 69 -43.90 -14.36 9.44
CA GLN A 69 -44.20 -13.33 8.45
C GLN A 69 -43.19 -13.47 7.31
N VAL A 70 -43.67 -13.80 6.12
CA VAL A 70 -42.92 -13.74 4.87
C VAL A 70 -42.98 -12.27 4.41
N PRO A 71 -41.85 -11.56 4.21
CA PRO A 71 -41.89 -10.27 3.58
C PRO A 71 -42.19 -10.47 2.08
N THR A 72 -43.34 -9.97 1.65
CA THR A 72 -43.66 -9.79 0.23
C THR A 72 -42.75 -8.70 -0.35
N PRO A 73 -42.19 -8.87 -1.57
CA PRO A 73 -41.41 -7.82 -2.19
C PRO A 73 -42.33 -6.65 -2.53
N ARG A 74 -41.98 -5.46 -2.03
CA ARG A 74 -42.62 -4.21 -2.45
C ARG A 74 -42.39 -4.02 -3.94
N SER A 75 -43.49 -4.00 -4.70
CA SER A 75 -43.53 -3.56 -6.09
C SER A 75 -43.02 -2.12 -6.18
N GLY A 76 -41.83 -1.92 -6.74
CA GLY A 76 -41.26 -0.59 -6.92
C GLY A 76 -40.02 -0.65 -7.79
N ARG A 77 -40.21 -0.30 -9.07
CA ARG A 77 -39.22 -0.13 -10.15
C ARG A 77 -38.77 -1.39 -10.89
N LEU A 78 -39.72 -2.05 -11.56
CA LEU A 78 -39.49 -2.42 -12.96
C LEU A 78 -39.52 -1.11 -13.77
N ILE A 79 -38.37 -0.49 -14.01
CA ILE A 79 -38.25 0.59 -15.00
C ILE A 79 -37.11 0.21 -15.94
N HIS A 80 -37.44 0.09 -17.23
CA HIS A 80 -36.60 -0.09 -18.42
C HIS A 80 -35.87 -1.43 -18.64
N ILE A 81 -36.61 -2.54 -18.68
CA ILE A 81 -36.16 -3.76 -19.39
C ILE A 81 -36.48 -3.65 -20.90
N GLU A 82 -37.50 -2.89 -21.31
CA GLU A 82 -37.89 -2.77 -22.72
C GLU A 82 -36.92 -1.94 -23.59
N GLU A 83 -36.13 -1.04 -23.01
CA GLU A 83 -35.22 -0.17 -23.79
C GLU A 83 -33.90 -0.87 -24.13
N VAL A 84 -33.42 -1.77 -23.27
CA VAL A 84 -32.25 -2.63 -23.56
C VAL A 84 -32.61 -3.67 -24.63
N CYS A 85 -33.84 -4.21 -24.59
CA CYS A 85 -34.35 -5.13 -25.61
C CYS A 85 -34.57 -4.47 -26.99
N ARG A 86 -34.77 -3.15 -27.07
CA ARG A 86 -34.93 -2.43 -28.35
C ARG A 86 -33.62 -2.17 -29.08
N LEU A 87 -32.46 -2.26 -28.40
CA LEU A 87 -31.15 -1.98 -28.99
C LEU A 87 -30.45 -3.21 -29.60
N THR A 88 -31.00 -4.42 -29.42
CA THR A 88 -30.46 -5.64 -30.04
C THR A 88 -31.52 -6.31 -30.89
N SER A 89 -31.84 -5.71 -32.02
CA SER A 89 -32.66 -6.34 -33.05
C SER A 89 -31.90 -7.39 -33.87
N TRP A 90 -30.77 -7.95 -33.38
CA TRP A 90 -30.05 -9.07 -34.00
C TRP A 90 -29.56 -10.05 -32.91
N GLY A 91 -30.04 -11.30 -33.01
CA GLY A 91 -29.74 -12.48 -32.18
C GLY A 91 -28.57 -12.42 -31.20
N ALA A 92 -28.80 -11.87 -29.99
CA ALA A 92 -27.87 -12.02 -28.87
C ALA A 92 -28.14 -13.34 -28.13
N ASP A 93 -27.09 -14.10 -27.82
CA ASP A 93 -27.20 -15.34 -27.05
C ASP A 93 -27.49 -15.05 -25.56
N GLU A 94 -28.00 -16.05 -24.83
CA GLU A 94 -28.33 -15.94 -23.40
C GLU A 94 -27.11 -15.55 -22.54
N SER A 95 -25.90 -15.94 -22.98
CA SER A 95 -24.62 -15.57 -22.39
C SER A 95 -24.35 -14.06 -22.46
N THR A 96 -24.64 -13.43 -23.60
CA THR A 96 -24.44 -11.99 -23.84
C THR A 96 -25.42 -11.17 -23.01
N LEU A 97 -26.66 -11.63 -22.86
CA LEU A 97 -27.65 -11.00 -21.98
C LEU A 97 -27.22 -11.07 -20.51
N LEU A 98 -26.70 -12.21 -20.06
CA LEU A 98 -26.16 -12.35 -18.70
C LEU A 98 -24.95 -11.44 -18.46
N ILE A 99 -24.05 -11.34 -19.44
CA ILE A 99 -22.88 -10.43 -19.37
C ILE A 99 -23.35 -8.97 -19.29
N ALA A 100 -24.29 -8.57 -20.14
CA ALA A 100 -24.84 -7.21 -20.12
C ALA A 100 -25.52 -6.89 -18.78
N GLN A 101 -26.26 -7.85 -18.21
CA GLN A 101 -26.91 -7.69 -16.91
C GLN A 101 -25.89 -7.58 -15.76
N ILE A 102 -24.81 -8.36 -15.79
CA ILE A 102 -23.71 -8.25 -14.83
C ILE A 102 -23.04 -6.88 -14.94
N ILE A 103 -22.71 -6.44 -16.17
CA ILE A 103 -22.09 -5.12 -16.40
C ILE A 103 -23.00 -4.01 -15.85
N TYR A 104 -24.28 -4.03 -16.21
CA TYR A 104 -25.26 -3.06 -15.73
C TYR A 104 -25.36 -3.04 -14.21
N PHE A 105 -25.43 -4.22 -13.58
CA PHE A 105 -25.51 -4.31 -12.12
C PHE A 105 -24.24 -3.74 -11.46
N THR A 106 -23.05 -4.07 -11.99
CA THR A 106 -21.78 -3.52 -11.48
C THR A 106 -21.64 -2.01 -11.70
N GLU A 107 -22.17 -1.48 -12.80
CA GLU A 107 -22.23 -0.03 -13.08
C GLU A 107 -23.16 0.68 -12.09
N ALA A 108 -24.32 0.08 -11.78
CA ALA A 108 -25.26 0.61 -10.80
C ALA A 108 -24.67 0.59 -9.38
N GLU A 109 -24.02 -0.50 -8.98
CA GLU A 109 -23.31 -0.61 -7.70
C GLU A 109 -22.19 0.43 -7.60
N PHE A 110 -21.36 0.58 -8.63
CA PHE A 110 -20.31 1.58 -8.68
C PHE A 110 -20.88 2.99 -8.58
N THR A 111 -21.95 3.31 -9.30
CA THR A 111 -22.59 4.63 -9.28
C THR A 111 -23.14 4.95 -7.89
N SER A 112 -23.76 3.96 -7.24
CA SER A 112 -24.24 4.09 -5.85
C SER A 112 -23.08 4.33 -4.88
N HIS A 113 -21.99 3.57 -5.02
CA HIS A 113 -20.79 3.72 -4.21
C HIS A 113 -20.11 5.08 -4.44
N LYS A 114 -20.00 5.55 -5.68
CA LYS A 114 -19.51 6.89 -6.01
C LYS A 114 -20.36 7.98 -5.36
N ALA A 115 -21.68 7.86 -5.47
CA ALA A 115 -22.61 8.82 -4.87
C ALA A 115 -22.56 8.83 -3.33
N SER A 116 -22.18 7.73 -2.67
CA SER A 116 -21.96 7.73 -1.22
C SER A 116 -20.70 8.49 -0.84
N TRP A 117 -19.63 8.36 -1.62
CA TRP A 117 -18.37 9.09 -1.42
C TRP A 117 -18.49 10.59 -1.72
N GLU A 118 -19.29 10.98 -2.72
CA GLU A 118 -19.59 12.40 -2.98
C GLU A 118 -20.29 13.10 -1.81
N LYS A 119 -20.98 12.33 -0.96
CA LYS A 119 -21.68 12.82 0.24
C LYS A 119 -20.91 12.53 1.53
N ALA A 120 -19.73 11.92 1.44
CA ALA A 120 -18.93 11.59 2.60
C ALA A 120 -18.47 12.88 3.28
N LYS A 121 -18.49 12.86 4.62
CA LYS A 121 -18.06 13.98 5.44
C LYS A 121 -17.01 13.49 6.39
N PHE A 122 -15.97 14.30 6.58
CA PHE A 122 -14.88 14.01 7.49
C PHE A 122 -14.74 15.15 8.48
N ARG A 123 -14.44 14.79 9.72
CA ARG A 123 -13.91 15.69 10.74
C ARG A 123 -12.39 15.59 10.73
N LEU A 124 -11.73 16.74 10.76
CA LEU A 124 -10.28 16.84 10.86
C LEU A 124 -9.87 17.18 12.29
N ARG A 125 -8.81 16.54 12.78
CA ARG A 125 -8.19 16.85 14.06
C ARG A 125 -6.69 16.90 13.92
N LEU A 126 -6.11 18.07 14.19
CA LEU A 126 -4.68 18.27 14.23
C LEU A 126 -4.11 17.65 15.51
N LEU A 127 -3.01 16.92 15.35
CA LEU A 127 -2.23 16.35 16.44
C LEU A 127 -0.93 17.14 16.59
N GLU A 128 -0.95 18.15 17.45
CA GLU A 128 0.21 19.02 17.70
C GLU A 128 1.18 18.39 18.70
N GLY A 129 2.48 18.41 18.38
CA GLY A 129 3.53 18.04 19.34
C GLY A 129 4.85 17.56 18.75
N HIS A 130 4.91 17.20 17.47
CA HIS A 130 6.19 17.02 16.77
C HIS A 130 6.83 18.37 16.43
N ASN A 131 8.16 18.43 16.47
CA ASN A 131 8.93 19.66 16.22
C ASN A 131 9.59 19.69 14.82
N ASP A 132 9.39 18.65 14.02
CA ASP A 132 9.91 18.51 12.67
C ASP A 132 9.00 17.54 11.88
N ILE A 133 9.29 17.38 10.58
CA ILE A 133 8.52 16.59 9.61
C ILE A 133 8.25 15.18 10.12
N VAL A 134 6.97 14.80 10.10
CA VAL A 134 6.50 13.43 10.32
C VAL A 134 6.74 12.60 9.06
N THR A 135 7.61 11.62 9.17
CA THR A 135 8.10 10.81 8.04
C THR A 135 7.31 9.53 7.85
N CYS A 136 6.68 9.03 8.92
CA CYS A 136 6.00 7.74 8.95
C CYS A 136 4.91 7.71 10.03
N VAL A 137 3.88 6.92 9.77
CA VAL A 137 2.73 6.78 10.66
C VAL A 137 2.13 5.38 10.55
N VAL A 138 1.64 4.85 11.66
CA VAL A 138 0.91 3.58 11.72
C VAL A 138 -0.28 3.70 12.67
N ALA A 139 -1.37 3.01 12.36
CA ALA A 139 -2.54 2.93 13.21
C ALA A 139 -2.56 1.56 13.92
N VAL A 140 -2.79 1.57 15.24
CA VAL A 140 -2.96 0.36 16.05
C VAL A 140 -4.18 0.54 16.95
N ASP A 141 -5.23 -0.22 16.67
CA ASP A 141 -6.50 -0.13 17.39
C ASP A 141 -7.08 1.31 17.36
N ASN A 142 -7.15 2.00 18.50
CA ASN A 142 -7.59 3.41 18.61
C ASN A 142 -6.42 4.40 18.81
N LEU A 143 -5.20 3.93 18.56
CA LEU A 143 -3.98 4.72 18.67
C LEU A 143 -3.41 5.00 17.30
N VAL A 144 -2.83 6.18 17.16
CA VAL A 144 -1.93 6.53 16.04
C VAL A 144 -0.54 6.62 16.61
N VAL A 145 0.44 6.05 15.92
CA VAL A 145 1.84 6.16 16.28
C VAL A 145 2.58 6.81 15.13
N SER A 146 3.31 7.88 15.41
CA SER A 146 4.03 8.68 14.42
C SER A 146 5.52 8.73 14.74
N GLY A 147 6.34 8.75 13.69
CA GLY A 147 7.78 8.94 13.76
C GLY A 147 8.17 10.20 12.99
N SER A 148 9.08 10.98 13.54
CA SER A 148 9.50 12.26 12.97
C SER A 148 11.02 12.37 12.86
N ARG A 149 11.46 13.32 12.01
CA ARG A 149 12.84 13.79 11.96
C ARG A 149 13.32 14.40 13.28
N ASP A 150 12.40 14.79 14.16
CA ASP A 150 12.70 15.27 15.51
C ASP A 150 13.25 14.18 16.47
N THR A 151 13.52 12.97 15.96
CA THR A 151 14.06 11.80 16.68
C THR A 151 13.08 11.11 17.63
N THR A 152 11.83 11.57 17.71
CA THR A 152 10.83 11.01 18.61
C THR A 152 9.84 10.11 17.88
N VAL A 153 9.34 9.12 18.61
CA VAL A 153 8.13 8.37 18.25
C VAL A 153 7.04 8.79 19.22
N LYS A 154 5.90 9.28 18.73
CA LYS A 154 4.78 9.72 19.58
C LYS A 154 3.58 8.83 19.39
N VAL A 155 2.85 8.60 20.47
CA VAL A 155 1.61 7.82 20.51
C VAL A 155 0.46 8.77 20.82
N TRP A 156 -0.56 8.73 20.00
CA TRP A 156 -1.70 9.63 20.05
C TRP A 156 -2.98 8.84 20.28
N HIS A 157 -3.82 9.34 21.18
CA HIS A 157 -5.13 8.76 21.38
C HIS A 157 -6.14 9.43 20.43
N VAL A 158 -6.62 8.67 19.43
CA VAL A 158 -7.46 9.22 18.35
C VAL A 158 -8.77 9.85 18.87
N PRO A 159 -9.55 9.22 19.77
CA PRO A 159 -10.81 9.81 20.24
C PRO A 159 -10.66 11.16 20.94
N THR A 160 -9.54 11.43 21.61
CA THR A 160 -9.29 12.71 22.31
C THR A 160 -8.39 13.66 21.54
N ALA A 161 -7.71 13.19 20.48
CA ALA A 161 -6.68 13.93 19.75
C ALA A 161 -5.58 14.50 20.66
N THR A 162 -5.18 13.71 21.67
CA THR A 162 -4.14 14.10 22.63
C THR A 162 -2.94 13.18 22.52
N GLU A 163 -1.75 13.74 22.74
CA GLU A 163 -0.54 12.96 22.96
C GLU A 163 -0.74 12.06 24.19
N HIS A 164 -0.62 10.75 23.97
CA HIS A 164 -0.69 9.76 25.04
C HIS A 164 0.69 9.48 25.62
N LYS A 165 1.71 9.29 24.75
CA LYS A 165 3.09 9.05 25.15
C LYS A 165 4.10 9.60 24.15
N ASN A 166 5.27 10.00 24.68
CA ASN A 166 6.48 10.27 23.92
C ASN A 166 7.48 9.11 24.13
N LEU A 167 7.68 8.29 23.10
CA LEU A 167 8.60 7.18 23.06
C LEU A 167 9.96 7.67 22.52
N GLY A 168 10.60 8.57 23.29
CA GLY A 168 11.93 9.08 22.97
C GLY A 168 13.01 8.00 23.09
N GLY A 169 14.13 8.18 22.38
CA GLY A 169 15.31 7.30 22.52
C GLY A 169 16.07 7.00 21.24
N HIS A 170 15.57 7.40 20.07
CA HIS A 170 16.41 7.47 18.87
C HIS A 170 17.32 8.70 18.93
N THR A 171 18.50 8.59 18.31
CA THR A 171 19.46 9.72 18.20
C THR A 171 19.50 10.33 16.81
N GLY A 172 18.74 9.76 15.87
CA GLY A 172 18.55 10.24 14.51
C GLY A 172 17.07 10.23 14.12
N GLY A 173 16.75 10.89 13.00
CA GLY A 173 15.38 10.98 12.53
C GLY A 173 14.75 9.60 12.32
N VAL A 174 13.54 9.42 12.83
CA VAL A 174 12.76 8.19 12.59
C VAL A 174 12.30 8.22 11.14
N THR A 175 12.44 7.13 10.41
CA THR A 175 12.20 7.06 8.96
C THR A 175 11.02 6.16 8.61
N CYS A 176 10.75 5.15 9.44
CA CYS A 176 9.75 4.13 9.18
C CYS A 176 9.20 3.53 10.47
N LEU A 177 7.94 3.09 10.41
CA LEU A 177 7.24 2.41 11.50
C LEU A 177 6.56 1.16 10.96
N SER A 178 6.43 0.15 11.82
CA SER A 178 5.62 -1.04 11.54
C SER A 178 4.98 -1.57 12.82
N ALA A 179 3.76 -2.11 12.69
CA ALA A 179 3.04 -2.72 13.80
C ALA A 179 2.90 -4.23 13.56
N PRO A 180 3.54 -5.09 14.38
CA PRO A 180 3.29 -6.51 14.34
C PRO A 180 1.83 -6.82 14.74
N PRO A 181 1.22 -7.86 14.17
CA PRO A 181 -0.12 -8.28 14.56
C PRO A 181 -0.25 -8.69 16.05
N PRO A 182 -1.47 -8.65 16.62
CA PRO A 182 -1.70 -8.93 18.03
C PRO A 182 -1.20 -10.29 18.51
N GLU A 183 -1.25 -11.33 17.68
CA GLU A 183 -0.80 -12.69 18.00
C GLU A 183 0.72 -12.77 18.22
N TYR A 184 1.51 -12.03 17.43
CA TYR A 184 2.95 -11.93 17.61
C TYR A 184 3.31 -11.03 18.79
N CYS A 185 2.51 -9.98 19.04
CA CYS A 185 2.64 -9.15 20.23
C CYS A 185 2.45 -9.99 21.50
N LYS A 186 1.41 -10.83 21.57
CA LYS A 186 1.12 -11.66 22.74
C LYS A 186 2.30 -12.56 23.12
N ARG A 187 2.93 -13.18 22.13
CA ARG A 187 4.10 -14.06 22.35
C ARG A 187 5.28 -13.31 22.95
N LEU A 188 5.61 -12.13 22.41
CA LEU A 188 6.68 -11.30 22.94
C LEU A 188 6.34 -10.76 24.34
N ALA A 189 5.10 -10.35 24.55
CA ALA A 189 4.61 -9.88 25.85
C ALA A 189 4.80 -10.95 26.93
N TRP A 190 4.43 -12.20 26.64
CA TRP A 190 4.65 -13.32 27.55
C TRP A 190 6.12 -13.50 27.91
N SER A 191 7.01 -13.48 26.92
CA SER A 191 8.47 -13.60 27.12
C SER A 191 9.02 -12.47 28.02
N LEU A 192 8.44 -11.27 27.91
CA LEU A 192 8.81 -10.10 28.70
C LEU A 192 8.02 -9.93 30.01
N SER A 193 7.17 -10.90 30.37
CA SER A 193 6.26 -10.81 31.54
C SER A 193 5.35 -9.57 31.54
N LEU A 194 4.90 -9.16 30.36
CA LEU A 194 3.95 -8.07 30.15
C LEU A 194 2.51 -8.59 29.99
N SER A 195 1.55 -7.67 29.94
CA SER A 195 0.14 -7.99 29.72
C SER A 195 -0.10 -8.67 28.36
N ASP A 196 -0.98 -9.66 28.31
CA ASP A 196 -1.45 -10.30 27.05
C ASP A 196 -2.09 -9.30 26.07
N LYS A 197 -2.50 -8.13 26.56
CA LYS A 197 -3.07 -7.04 25.74
C LYS A 197 -2.01 -6.07 25.21
N GLU A 198 -0.74 -6.25 25.60
CA GLU A 198 0.34 -5.38 25.16
C GLU A 198 0.45 -5.40 23.63
N ARG A 199 0.67 -4.22 23.08
CA ARG A 199 0.95 -4.01 21.66
C ARG A 199 2.37 -3.51 21.52
N PHE A 200 3.04 -3.93 20.46
CA PHE A 200 4.38 -3.46 20.15
C PHE A 200 4.38 -2.63 18.88
N ILE A 201 5.31 -1.68 18.80
CA ILE A 201 5.65 -0.94 17.59
C ILE A 201 7.12 -1.11 17.30
N LEU A 202 7.44 -1.24 16.02
CA LEU A 202 8.78 -1.19 15.49
C LEU A 202 9.03 0.19 14.89
N SER A 203 10.16 0.78 15.21
CA SER A 203 10.65 2.00 14.56
C SER A 203 12.04 1.81 14.01
N GLY A 204 12.24 2.23 12.76
CA GLY A 204 13.55 2.33 12.12
C GLY A 204 13.98 3.79 12.04
N SER A 205 15.27 4.04 12.21
CA SER A 205 15.83 5.39 12.21
C SER A 205 17.16 5.45 11.45
N ALA A 206 17.52 6.69 11.09
CA ALA A 206 18.83 7.04 10.57
C ALA A 206 19.97 6.81 11.59
N ASP A 207 19.67 6.51 12.85
CA ASP A 207 20.67 6.12 13.85
C ASP A 207 21.17 4.66 13.76
N CYS A 208 20.76 3.94 12.71
CA CYS A 208 21.08 2.53 12.48
C CYS A 208 20.48 1.58 13.53
N TYR A 209 19.42 1.99 14.24
CA TYR A 209 18.67 1.11 15.12
C TYR A 209 17.25 0.85 14.62
N VAL A 210 16.82 -0.40 14.83
CA VAL A 210 15.41 -0.72 14.98
C VAL A 210 15.09 -0.81 16.46
N LYS A 211 14.09 -0.05 16.93
CA LYS A 211 13.61 -0.11 18.31
C LYS A 211 12.24 -0.76 18.37
N ILE A 212 12.04 -1.56 19.42
CA ILE A 212 10.78 -2.23 19.74
C ILE A 212 10.23 -1.57 21.00
N TRP A 213 9.02 -1.05 20.90
CA TRP A 213 8.36 -0.29 21.96
C TRP A 213 7.14 -1.03 22.46
N ALA A 214 7.04 -1.21 23.77
CA ALA A 214 5.81 -1.65 24.43
C ALA A 214 4.89 -0.43 24.59
N LEU A 215 3.73 -0.42 23.92
CA LEU A 215 2.84 0.75 23.85
C LEU A 215 2.19 1.13 25.19
N SER A 216 1.68 0.17 25.95
CA SER A 216 1.02 0.46 27.24
C SER A 216 2.05 0.86 28.29
N VAL A 217 3.19 0.17 28.30
CA VAL A 217 4.30 0.50 29.21
C VAL A 217 4.94 1.83 28.82
N GLY A 218 5.05 2.12 27.52
CA GLY A 218 5.67 3.32 26.98
C GLY A 218 7.19 3.30 27.07
N GLN A 219 7.80 2.13 26.90
CA GLN A 219 9.24 1.93 27.04
C GLN A 219 9.80 1.15 25.87
N CYS A 220 11.07 1.41 25.54
CA CYS A 220 11.82 0.59 24.59
C CYS A 220 12.19 -0.72 25.27
N VAL A 221 11.67 -1.84 24.78
CA VAL A 221 11.98 -3.18 25.32
C VAL A 221 13.20 -3.81 24.66
N LYS A 222 13.51 -3.39 23.42
CA LYS A 222 14.64 -3.92 22.66
C LYS A 222 15.13 -2.89 21.65
N SER A 223 16.44 -2.83 21.46
CA SER A 223 17.09 -2.10 20.36
C SER A 223 17.96 -3.07 19.58
N ILE A 224 17.83 -3.06 18.26
CA ILE A 224 18.56 -3.92 17.31
C ILE A 224 19.43 -3.00 16.45
N TYR A 225 20.74 -3.23 16.46
CA TYR A 225 21.67 -2.45 15.63
C TYR A 225 21.79 -3.09 14.24
N THR A 226 21.45 -2.33 13.19
CA THR A 226 21.39 -2.81 11.80
C THR A 226 22.65 -2.55 11.00
N PHE A 227 23.65 -1.89 11.58
CA PHE A 227 24.89 -1.41 10.95
C PHE A 227 24.74 -0.34 9.87
N ASN A 228 23.57 -0.24 9.22
CA ASN A 228 23.24 0.81 8.25
C ASN A 228 21.98 1.56 8.70
N ALA A 229 21.82 2.79 8.22
CA ALA A 229 20.63 3.59 8.47
C ALA A 229 19.39 2.83 7.97
N VAL A 230 18.35 2.75 8.80
CA VAL A 230 17.10 2.07 8.41
C VAL A 230 16.24 3.08 7.68
N THR A 231 15.89 2.82 6.42
CA THR A 231 15.08 3.71 5.58
C THR A 231 13.68 3.17 5.34
N ALA A 232 13.50 1.84 5.42
CA ALA A 232 12.22 1.17 5.29
C ALA A 232 12.13 -0.02 6.23
N LEU A 233 10.91 -0.35 6.68
CA LEU A 233 10.66 -1.35 7.70
C LEU A 233 9.29 -2.00 7.50
N CYS A 234 9.22 -3.32 7.62
CA CYS A 234 7.96 -4.06 7.62
C CYS A 234 8.06 -5.29 8.52
N PHE A 235 6.95 -5.64 9.18
CA PHE A 235 6.80 -6.91 9.88
C PHE A 235 6.08 -7.91 8.99
N VAL A 236 6.66 -9.11 8.81
CA VAL A 236 6.08 -10.20 8.04
C VAL A 236 5.48 -11.21 9.01
N PRO A 237 4.14 -11.37 9.07
CA PRO A 237 3.48 -12.19 10.07
C PRO A 237 3.33 -13.67 9.68
N GLU A 238 4.31 -14.21 8.97
CA GLU A 238 4.32 -15.61 8.54
C GLU A 238 5.33 -16.42 9.35
N ASP A 239 4.99 -17.66 9.64
CA ASP A 239 5.84 -18.62 10.38
C ASP A 239 6.26 -18.10 11.78
N ASP A 240 7.56 -17.86 11.96
CA ASP A 240 8.15 -17.32 13.18
C ASP A 240 8.14 -15.79 13.21
N GLY A 241 7.67 -15.12 12.16
CA GLY A 241 7.62 -13.67 12.12
C GLY A 241 9.00 -13.06 11.92
N TYR A 242 9.09 -12.15 10.96
CA TYR A 242 10.36 -11.50 10.62
C TYR A 242 10.19 -9.99 10.59
N ILE A 243 11.21 -9.29 11.07
CA ILE A 243 11.39 -7.86 10.82
C ILE A 243 12.24 -7.75 9.56
N ILE A 244 11.72 -7.09 8.54
CA ILE A 244 12.47 -6.79 7.31
C ILE A 244 12.85 -5.32 7.30
N THR A 245 14.14 -5.05 7.16
CA THR A 245 14.70 -3.69 7.12
C THR A 245 15.34 -3.41 5.78
N GLY A 246 15.13 -2.21 5.25
CA GLY A 246 15.83 -1.66 4.09
C GLY A 246 16.80 -0.57 4.53
N SER A 247 17.95 -0.48 3.86
CA SER A 247 18.97 0.54 4.13
C SER A 247 19.07 1.60 3.03
N ASP A 248 19.77 2.68 3.36
CA ASP A 248 20.23 3.72 2.43
C ASP A 248 21.18 3.19 1.33
N GLY A 249 21.95 2.14 1.60
CA GLY A 249 22.82 1.46 0.62
C GLY A 249 22.18 0.30 -0.17
N GLY A 250 20.86 0.21 -0.27
CA GLY A 250 20.18 -0.83 -1.08
C GLY A 250 20.14 -2.23 -0.46
N LYS A 251 20.55 -2.37 0.80
CA LYS A 251 20.57 -3.63 1.53
C LYS A 251 19.21 -3.95 2.13
N VAL A 252 18.74 -5.17 1.94
CA VAL A 252 17.57 -5.74 2.61
C VAL A 252 18.04 -6.79 3.61
N GLN A 253 17.59 -6.68 4.85
CA GLN A 253 17.95 -7.61 5.92
C GLN A 253 16.70 -8.18 6.58
N ALA A 254 16.77 -9.47 6.92
CA ALA A 254 15.72 -10.16 7.68
C ALA A 254 16.22 -10.49 9.08
N TRP A 255 15.42 -10.14 10.08
CA TRP A 255 15.72 -10.34 11.49
C TRP A 255 14.63 -11.20 12.13
N SER A 256 15.01 -12.22 12.89
CA SER A 256 14.04 -13.08 13.59
C SER A 256 13.30 -12.27 14.66
N TRP A 257 11.97 -12.41 14.72
CA TRP A 257 11.17 -11.79 15.77
C TRP A 257 11.43 -12.37 17.16
N HIS A 258 11.90 -13.63 17.25
CA HIS A 258 12.09 -14.31 18.53
C HIS A 258 13.46 -14.04 19.12
N THR A 259 14.51 -14.14 18.30
CA THR A 259 15.89 -14.01 18.76
C THR A 259 16.42 -12.58 18.59
N PHE A 260 15.81 -11.79 17.70
CA PHE A 260 16.29 -10.47 17.27
C PHE A 260 17.66 -10.49 16.60
N GLU A 261 18.07 -11.66 16.11
CA GLU A 261 19.31 -11.84 15.37
C GLU A 261 19.08 -11.66 13.87
N ASN A 262 20.13 -11.26 13.15
CA ASN A 262 20.09 -11.17 11.70
C ASN A 262 20.14 -12.57 11.09
N CYS A 263 19.06 -12.97 10.42
CA CYS A 263 18.97 -14.25 9.71
C CYS A 263 19.60 -14.15 8.33
N GLN A 264 19.41 -13.02 7.65
CA GLN A 264 19.84 -12.83 6.28
C GLN A 264 20.11 -11.36 5.96
N SER A 265 21.01 -11.15 5.00
CA SER A 265 21.48 -9.86 4.56
C SER A 265 21.77 -9.92 3.06
N ILE A 266 21.01 -9.18 2.26
CA ILE A 266 21.05 -9.22 0.79
C ILE A 266 21.25 -7.80 0.25
N ASN A 267 22.19 -7.62 -0.68
CA ASN A 267 22.27 -6.39 -1.48
C ASN A 267 21.24 -6.50 -2.59
N ALA A 268 20.05 -5.94 -2.36
CA ALA A 268 18.89 -6.13 -3.20
C ALA A 268 18.77 -5.08 -4.32
N HIS A 269 19.30 -3.89 -4.06
CA HIS A 269 19.21 -2.71 -4.92
C HIS A 269 20.56 -1.98 -4.94
N GLN A 270 20.76 -1.09 -5.92
CA GLN A 270 21.97 -0.27 -6.06
C GLN A 270 21.88 1.03 -5.24
N GLU A 271 20.66 1.54 -5.05
CA GLU A 271 20.37 2.73 -4.23
C GLU A 271 19.48 2.42 -3.01
N ALA A 272 19.14 3.46 -2.24
CA ALA A 272 18.37 3.37 -1.01
C ALA A 272 17.05 2.62 -1.17
N VAL A 273 16.77 1.70 -0.24
CA VAL A 273 15.48 1.03 -0.15
C VAL A 273 14.47 1.97 0.51
N THR A 274 13.59 2.57 -0.28
CA THR A 274 12.68 3.63 0.18
C THR A 274 11.37 3.11 0.74
N SER A 275 10.98 1.88 0.40
CA SER A 275 9.78 1.26 0.97
C SER A 275 9.84 -0.25 0.97
N ILE A 276 9.24 -0.85 2.00
CA ILE A 276 9.05 -2.29 2.15
C ILE A 276 7.61 -2.53 2.62
N GLN A 277 6.92 -3.46 1.98
CA GLN A 277 5.56 -3.86 2.33
C GLN A 277 5.42 -5.38 2.25
N SER A 278 4.60 -5.97 3.12
CA SER A 278 4.30 -7.40 3.12
C SER A 278 2.85 -7.67 2.73
N GLN A 279 2.62 -8.74 1.97
CA GLN A 279 1.28 -9.24 1.67
C GLN A 279 1.29 -10.76 1.79
N GLY A 280 0.88 -11.26 2.97
CA GLY A 280 1.00 -12.67 3.32
C GLY A 280 2.48 -13.13 3.25
N PRO A 281 2.81 -14.19 2.51
CA PRO A 281 4.18 -14.68 2.37
C PRO A 281 5.05 -13.84 1.44
N LEU A 282 4.51 -12.82 0.78
CA LEU A 282 5.28 -12.00 -0.15
C LEU A 282 5.78 -10.73 0.53
N VAL A 283 7.03 -10.37 0.24
CA VAL A 283 7.64 -9.11 0.63
C VAL A 283 8.00 -8.34 -0.63
N PHE A 284 7.68 -7.05 -0.66
CA PHE A 284 7.98 -6.15 -1.76
C PHE A 284 8.93 -5.09 -1.25
N SER A 285 10.04 -4.88 -1.95
CA SER A 285 11.00 -3.82 -1.65
C SER A 285 11.18 -2.92 -2.86
N GLY A 286 11.05 -1.61 -2.66
CA GLY A 286 11.24 -0.57 -3.66
C GLY A 286 12.47 0.28 -3.37
N SER A 287 13.18 0.67 -4.41
CA SER A 287 14.39 1.48 -4.34
C SER A 287 14.21 2.86 -4.98
N ALA A 288 15.03 3.82 -4.56
CA ALA A 288 15.18 5.13 -5.16
C ALA A 288 15.53 5.08 -6.66
N GLU A 289 16.22 4.02 -7.11
CA GLU A 289 16.54 3.78 -8.52
C GLU A 289 15.30 3.42 -9.37
N GLY A 290 14.13 3.29 -8.75
CA GLY A 290 12.89 2.83 -9.38
C GLY A 290 12.73 1.30 -9.43
N GLY A 291 13.72 0.55 -8.92
CA GLY A 291 13.71 -0.90 -8.89
C GLY A 291 12.69 -1.47 -7.89
N VAL A 292 12.02 -2.57 -8.26
CA VAL A 292 11.10 -3.31 -7.39
C VAL A 292 11.50 -4.79 -7.36
N SER A 293 11.83 -5.28 -6.16
CA SER A 293 12.12 -6.70 -5.92
C SER A 293 11.00 -7.35 -5.12
N VAL A 294 10.60 -8.54 -5.52
CA VAL A 294 9.57 -9.36 -4.88
C VAL A 294 10.20 -10.62 -4.31
N TRP A 295 9.95 -10.85 -3.04
CA TRP A 295 10.52 -11.95 -2.26
C TRP A 295 9.40 -12.86 -1.75
N GLU A 296 9.70 -14.15 -1.68
CA GLU A 296 8.92 -15.14 -0.94
C GLU A 296 9.58 -15.32 0.42
N ASN A 297 8.82 -15.10 1.49
CA ASN A 297 9.20 -15.49 2.83
C ASN A 297 9.02 -17.00 2.98
N ARG A 298 10.13 -17.69 3.21
CA ARG A 298 10.22 -19.11 3.46
C ARG A 298 10.44 -19.33 4.94
N CYS A 299 9.79 -20.36 5.47
CA CYS A 299 9.98 -20.85 6.82
C CYS A 299 11.39 -21.46 7.00
N SER A 300 12.45 -20.65 6.93
CA SER A 300 13.83 -21.07 7.20
C SER A 300 14.55 -20.08 8.10
N ASP A 301 15.25 -20.62 9.10
CA ASP A 301 15.98 -19.81 10.09
C ASP A 301 17.18 -19.03 9.50
N ARG A 302 17.73 -19.48 8.36
CA ARG A 302 19.02 -18.97 7.82
C ARG A 302 18.92 -18.18 6.52
N ASP A 303 17.75 -18.06 5.92
CA ASP A 303 17.55 -17.43 4.61
C ASP A 303 16.06 -17.27 4.29
N PRO A 304 15.30 -16.57 5.14
CA PRO A 304 13.85 -16.49 5.00
C PRO A 304 13.43 -15.84 3.67
N LEU A 305 14.20 -14.92 3.10
CA LEU A 305 13.83 -14.24 1.86
C LEU A 305 14.44 -14.93 0.63
N ARG A 306 13.57 -15.44 -0.24
CA ARG A 306 13.93 -15.88 -1.60
C ARG A 306 13.44 -14.87 -2.63
N LEU A 307 14.35 -14.37 -3.47
CA LEU A 307 13.97 -13.53 -4.61
C LEU A 307 13.13 -14.32 -5.61
N LEU A 308 11.95 -13.80 -5.95
CA LEU A 308 11.09 -14.30 -7.02
C LEU A 308 11.29 -13.52 -8.32
N HIS A 309 11.21 -12.20 -8.23
CA HIS A 309 11.34 -11.30 -9.38
C HIS A 309 12.06 -10.02 -8.97
N HIS A 310 12.82 -9.46 -9.90
CA HIS A 310 13.39 -8.12 -9.80
C HIS A 310 13.06 -7.37 -11.10
N TRP A 311 12.49 -6.19 -10.95
CA TRP A 311 12.14 -5.29 -12.04
C TRP A 311 12.94 -4.01 -11.88
N SER A 312 13.76 -3.67 -12.87
CA SER A 312 14.58 -2.46 -12.84
C SER A 312 13.75 -1.20 -13.04
N GLY A 313 14.34 -0.03 -12.72
CA GLY A 313 13.74 1.28 -12.99
C GLY A 313 13.32 1.50 -14.44
N GLN A 314 13.94 0.79 -15.40
CA GLN A 314 13.57 0.82 -16.82
C GLN A 314 12.22 0.14 -17.07
N VAL A 315 11.96 -1.01 -16.43
CA VAL A 315 10.69 -1.74 -16.60
C VAL A 315 9.58 -1.03 -15.84
N THR A 316 9.87 -0.57 -14.62
CA THR A 316 8.88 0.13 -13.81
C THR A 316 8.62 1.54 -14.32
N GLY A 317 9.53 2.16 -15.08
CA GLY A 317 9.44 3.57 -15.47
C GLY A 317 9.49 4.53 -14.28
N CYS A 318 9.93 4.05 -13.11
CA CYS A 318 9.93 4.80 -11.85
C CYS A 318 11.32 5.40 -11.51
N GLY A 319 12.29 5.32 -12.43
CA GLY A 319 13.61 5.91 -12.25
C GLY A 319 13.62 7.44 -12.39
N GLY A 320 14.60 8.10 -11.76
CA GLY A 320 14.85 9.54 -11.94
C GLY A 320 13.77 10.47 -11.38
N GLY A 321 12.96 10.00 -10.42
CA GLY A 321 11.97 10.85 -9.75
C GLY A 321 12.66 12.00 -8.98
N PRO A 322 12.06 13.21 -8.93
CA PRO A 322 12.71 14.41 -8.38
C PRO A 322 13.13 14.28 -6.91
N ASP A 323 12.43 13.45 -6.13
CA ASP A 323 12.71 13.21 -4.71
C ASP A 323 13.36 11.84 -4.43
N GLY A 324 13.57 11.02 -5.47
CA GLY A 324 14.15 9.68 -5.33
C GLY A 324 13.38 8.74 -4.39
N ARG A 325 12.11 9.02 -4.05
CA ARG A 325 11.32 8.24 -3.08
C ARG A 325 10.25 7.41 -3.78
N LEU A 326 10.43 6.09 -3.78
CA LEU A 326 9.44 5.13 -4.27
C LEU A 326 8.60 4.57 -3.12
N THR A 327 7.30 4.80 -3.15
CA THR A 327 6.31 4.22 -2.21
C THR A 327 5.53 3.11 -2.89
N LEU A 328 5.45 1.96 -2.22
CA LEU A 328 4.74 0.77 -2.69
C LEU A 328 3.43 0.54 -1.95
N SER A 329 2.43 0.03 -2.68
CA SER A 329 1.25 -0.58 -2.08
C SER A 329 0.86 -1.84 -2.87
N PRO A 330 1.19 -3.06 -2.38
CA PRO A 330 0.85 -4.30 -3.06
C PRO A 330 -0.63 -4.70 -2.86
N ARG A 331 -1.24 -5.32 -3.87
CA ARG A 331 -2.56 -5.98 -3.82
C ARG A 331 -2.66 -7.13 -4.80
N GLY A 332 -2.64 -8.36 -4.29
CA GLY A 332 -2.70 -9.56 -5.10
C GLY A 332 -1.52 -9.61 -6.07
N ASP A 333 -1.83 -9.47 -7.36
CA ASP A 333 -0.84 -9.54 -8.46
C ASP A 333 -0.33 -8.16 -8.88
N ARG A 334 -0.91 -7.09 -8.34
CA ARG A 334 -0.60 -5.70 -8.70
C ARG A 334 0.16 -5.01 -7.58
N VAL A 335 1.10 -4.17 -7.95
CA VAL A 335 1.82 -3.29 -7.03
C VAL A 335 1.63 -1.86 -7.53
N PHE A 336 1.00 -1.02 -6.71
CA PHE A 336 0.85 0.39 -7.00
C PHE A 336 2.11 1.13 -6.56
N LEU A 337 2.65 1.96 -7.46
CA LEU A 337 3.91 2.66 -7.30
C LEU A 337 3.65 4.18 -7.36
N ALA A 338 4.06 4.88 -6.31
CA ALA A 338 4.11 6.34 -6.26
C ALA A 338 5.57 6.78 -6.20
N TYR A 339 5.98 7.68 -7.09
CA TYR A 339 7.39 8.05 -7.25
C TYR A 339 7.60 9.53 -7.59
N GLY A 340 6.74 10.40 -7.05
CA GLY A 340 6.90 11.84 -7.19
C GLY A 340 6.41 12.42 -8.52
N ARG A 341 5.58 11.69 -9.29
CA ARG A 341 4.94 12.17 -10.52
C ARG A 341 3.44 12.40 -10.34
N ALA A 342 2.81 13.01 -11.35
CA ALA A 342 1.38 13.31 -11.39
C ALA A 342 0.47 12.06 -11.47
N TRP A 343 1.04 10.86 -11.50
CA TRP A 343 0.35 9.63 -11.79
C TRP A 343 1.02 8.46 -11.07
N LEU A 344 0.31 7.35 -10.98
CA LEU A 344 0.75 6.11 -10.33
C LEU A 344 1.07 5.06 -11.40
N LYS A 345 2.18 4.32 -11.25
CA LYS A 345 2.38 3.09 -12.03
C LYS A 345 1.69 1.92 -11.31
N ILE A 346 1.13 1.01 -12.08
CA ILE A 346 0.63 -0.27 -11.61
C ILE A 346 1.45 -1.36 -12.26
N LEU A 347 2.28 -2.03 -11.47
CA LEU A 347 3.11 -3.14 -11.91
C LEU A 347 2.40 -4.47 -11.63
N HIS A 348 2.21 -5.27 -12.67
CA HIS A 348 1.85 -6.68 -12.49
C HIS A 348 3.12 -7.49 -12.24
N TRP A 349 3.43 -7.77 -10.98
CA TRP A 349 4.77 -8.22 -10.60
C TRP A 349 5.16 -9.60 -11.16
N ARG A 350 4.19 -10.43 -11.56
CA ARG A 350 4.44 -11.74 -12.18
C ARG A 350 4.81 -11.65 -13.65
N THR A 351 4.25 -10.69 -14.36
CA THR A 351 4.41 -10.54 -15.82
C THR A 351 5.38 -9.42 -16.18
N GLY A 352 5.61 -8.46 -15.28
CA GLY A 352 6.38 -7.26 -15.55
C GLY A 352 5.61 -6.19 -16.31
N THR A 353 4.36 -6.45 -16.70
CA THR A 353 3.54 -5.49 -17.43
C THR A 353 3.16 -4.33 -16.53
N THR A 354 3.36 -3.12 -17.01
CA THR A 354 3.01 -1.89 -16.32
C THR A 354 1.80 -1.22 -16.96
N SER A 355 1.04 -0.49 -16.16
CA SER A 355 -0.01 0.41 -16.64
C SER A 355 0.02 1.70 -15.85
N ARG A 356 -0.52 2.75 -16.43
CA ARG A 356 -0.55 4.08 -15.84
C ARG A 356 -1.94 4.40 -15.29
N LEU A 357 -1.98 4.95 -14.08
CA LEU A 357 -3.18 5.50 -13.47
C LEU A 357 -2.96 6.98 -13.18
N THR A 358 -3.68 7.85 -13.88
CA THR A 358 -3.64 9.30 -13.65
C THR A 358 -4.19 9.62 -12.27
N ASN A 359 -3.37 10.24 -11.43
CA ASN A 359 -3.75 10.67 -10.09
C ASN A 359 -3.94 12.18 -10.00
N HIS A 360 -3.26 12.96 -10.85
CA HIS A 360 -3.32 14.40 -10.87
C HIS A 360 -3.68 14.88 -12.27
N SER A 361 -4.53 15.91 -12.34
CA SER A 361 -4.90 16.51 -13.63
C SER A 361 -3.86 17.49 -14.17
N SER A 362 -3.02 18.02 -13.28
CA SER A 362 -1.97 18.99 -13.63
C SER A 362 -0.62 18.27 -13.79
N ILE A 363 0.17 18.75 -14.74
CA ILE A 363 1.50 18.21 -15.06
C ILE A 363 2.53 18.46 -13.95
N THR A 364 2.32 19.47 -13.11
CA THR A 364 3.16 19.79 -11.94
C THR A 364 2.73 19.06 -10.67
N GLY A 365 1.80 18.11 -10.81
CA GLY A 365 1.33 17.28 -9.71
C GLY A 365 2.36 16.26 -9.25
N VAL A 366 2.39 16.02 -7.95
CA VAL A 366 3.26 15.07 -7.28
C VAL A 366 2.43 14.12 -6.44
N THR A 367 2.74 12.82 -6.56
CA THR A 367 2.16 11.75 -5.77
C THR A 367 3.25 11.09 -4.94
N ASP A 368 3.27 11.38 -3.63
CA ASP A 368 4.26 10.85 -2.69
C ASP A 368 3.84 9.55 -2.01
N CYS A 369 2.54 9.43 -1.73
CA CYS A 369 1.96 8.33 -0.98
C CYS A 369 0.88 7.64 -1.79
N VAL A 370 0.88 6.31 -1.72
CA VAL A 370 -0.20 5.46 -2.19
C VAL A 370 -0.53 4.44 -1.11
N HIS A 371 -1.81 4.31 -0.78
CA HIS A 371 -2.27 3.39 0.26
C HIS A 371 -3.61 2.77 -0.11
N GLN A 372 -3.91 1.62 0.48
CA GLN A 372 -5.12 0.88 0.22
C GLN A 372 -5.88 0.56 1.50
N THR A 373 -7.20 0.68 1.47
CA THR A 373 -8.05 0.34 2.62
C THR A 373 -9.45 -0.02 2.14
N GLY A 374 -10.04 -1.10 2.65
CA GLY A 374 -11.48 -1.39 2.47
C GLY A 374 -12.02 -1.30 1.03
N GLY A 375 -11.25 -1.74 0.01
CA GLY A 375 -11.66 -1.64 -1.40
C GLY A 375 -11.38 -0.29 -2.07
N LEU A 376 -10.64 0.60 -1.42
CA LEU A 376 -10.20 1.90 -1.94
C LEU A 376 -8.71 1.91 -2.17
N LEU A 377 -8.30 2.62 -3.21
CA LEU A 377 -6.95 3.12 -3.41
C LEU A 377 -6.97 4.62 -3.14
N ILE A 378 -6.03 5.09 -2.33
CA ILE A 378 -5.90 6.49 -1.94
C ILE A 378 -4.53 6.97 -2.40
N GLY A 379 -4.53 7.99 -3.27
CA GLY A 379 -3.33 8.68 -3.72
C GLY A 379 -3.25 10.07 -3.08
N SER A 380 -2.10 10.43 -2.51
CA SER A 380 -1.84 11.82 -2.12
C SER A 380 -1.58 12.66 -3.36
N CYS A 381 -2.03 13.91 -3.35
CA CYS A 381 -1.77 14.87 -4.41
C CYS A 381 -1.17 16.13 -3.80
N TYR A 382 -0.09 16.63 -4.39
CA TYR A 382 0.47 17.95 -4.11
C TYR A 382 0.82 18.63 -5.44
N ASP A 383 0.29 19.82 -5.67
CA ASP A 383 0.60 20.59 -6.88
C ASP A 383 1.71 21.61 -6.57
N LEU A 384 2.87 21.40 -7.20
CA LEU A 384 4.06 22.26 -7.00
C LEU A 384 3.83 23.72 -7.41
N ALA A 385 2.90 23.98 -8.33
CA ALA A 385 2.68 25.32 -8.87
C ALA A 385 1.88 26.22 -7.92
N ASN A 386 0.93 25.65 -7.18
CA ASN A 386 0.01 26.41 -6.32
C ASN A 386 0.08 26.01 -4.83
N GLY A 387 0.84 24.97 -4.49
CA GLY A 387 1.00 24.47 -3.12
C GLY A 387 -0.24 23.79 -2.56
N ALA A 388 -1.21 23.42 -3.39
CA ALA A 388 -2.44 22.79 -2.92
C ALA A 388 -2.28 21.28 -2.78
N SER A 389 -2.72 20.74 -1.64
CA SER A 389 -2.84 19.31 -1.41
C SER A 389 -4.27 18.80 -1.40
N PHE A 390 -4.44 17.56 -1.86
CA PHE A 390 -5.71 16.83 -1.82
C PHE A 390 -5.48 15.32 -1.81
N LEU A 391 -6.54 14.55 -1.54
CA LEU A 391 -6.54 13.10 -1.63
C LEU A 391 -7.45 12.64 -2.75
N ASN A 392 -6.99 11.74 -3.60
CA ASN A 392 -7.82 11.12 -4.62
C ASN A 392 -8.16 9.68 -4.26
N LEU A 393 -9.45 9.35 -4.37
CA LEU A 393 -10.01 8.05 -4.04
C LEU A 393 -10.37 7.31 -5.33
N PHE A 394 -9.96 6.06 -5.43
CA PHE A 394 -10.31 5.16 -6.52
C PHE A 394 -10.91 3.87 -5.97
N ALA A 395 -11.95 3.36 -6.62
CA ALA A 395 -12.55 2.06 -6.31
C ALA A 395 -11.68 0.93 -6.84
N LEU A 396 -11.31 -0.01 -5.98
CA LEU A 396 -10.65 -1.25 -6.34
C LEU A 396 -11.70 -2.35 -6.59
N PRO A 397 -11.42 -3.33 -7.48
CA PRO A 397 -10.16 -3.57 -8.18
C PRO A 397 -9.98 -2.84 -9.52
N GLN A 398 -10.99 -2.13 -10.04
CA GLN A 398 -10.95 -1.51 -11.37
C GLN A 398 -10.19 -0.18 -11.43
N CYS A 399 -9.80 0.39 -10.28
CA CYS A 399 -9.12 1.69 -10.17
C CYS A 399 -9.95 2.85 -10.76
N ARG A 400 -11.28 2.79 -10.63
CA ARG A 400 -12.18 3.84 -11.12
C ARG A 400 -12.21 4.99 -10.14
N TYR A 401 -12.04 6.23 -10.62
CA TYR A 401 -12.09 7.42 -9.79
C TYR A 401 -13.45 7.60 -9.09
N LEU A 402 -13.41 7.89 -7.79
CA LEU A 402 -14.58 8.13 -6.95
C LEU A 402 -14.74 9.63 -6.66
N ALA A 403 -13.73 10.21 -6.02
CA ALA A 403 -13.80 11.57 -5.48
C ALA A 403 -12.43 12.14 -5.11
N SER A 404 -12.33 13.47 -5.09
CA SER A 404 -11.19 14.22 -4.57
C SER A 404 -11.59 14.88 -3.25
N LEU A 405 -10.80 14.67 -2.19
CA LEU A 405 -11.01 15.28 -0.89
C LEU A 405 -10.06 16.46 -0.72
N THR A 406 -10.62 17.63 -0.45
CA THR A 406 -9.89 18.89 -0.26
C THR A 406 -10.26 19.51 1.08
N TRP A 407 -9.33 20.21 1.72
CA TRP A 407 -9.56 20.90 2.99
C TRP A 407 -8.73 22.18 3.05
N PRO A 408 -9.06 23.14 3.93
CA PRO A 408 -8.31 24.38 4.07
C PRO A 408 -6.87 24.11 4.53
N ASP A 409 -5.93 24.92 4.02
CA ASP A 409 -4.51 24.91 4.40
C ASP A 409 -3.87 23.51 4.37
N ALA A 410 -4.20 22.72 3.33
CA ALA A 410 -3.75 21.34 3.19
C ALA A 410 -2.22 21.25 3.02
N PRO A 411 -1.48 20.61 3.96
CA PRO A 411 -0.05 20.42 3.83
C PRO A 411 0.29 19.27 2.88
N ARG A 412 1.52 19.27 2.35
CA ARG A 412 2.05 18.15 1.56
C ARG A 412 2.09 16.87 2.41
N ILE A 413 1.49 15.81 1.89
CA ILE A 413 1.38 14.52 2.59
C ILE A 413 2.57 13.63 2.23
N LEU A 414 3.38 13.29 3.23
CA LEU A 414 4.59 12.47 3.07
C LEU A 414 4.45 11.06 3.68
N CYS A 415 3.45 10.84 4.52
CA CYS A 415 3.08 9.53 5.02
C CYS A 415 1.57 9.43 5.28
N PHE A 416 1.06 8.20 5.24
CA PHE A 416 -0.37 7.93 5.35
C PHE A 416 -0.63 6.55 5.96
N ALA A 417 -1.66 6.46 6.80
CA ALA A 417 -2.21 5.18 7.26
C ALA A 417 -3.73 5.25 7.34
N ALA A 418 -4.42 4.21 6.86
CA ALA A 418 -5.87 4.12 6.93
C ALA A 418 -6.33 2.81 7.58
N TRP A 419 -7.46 2.89 8.27
CA TRP A 419 -8.11 1.74 8.88
C TRP A 419 -9.63 1.96 8.92
N THR A 420 -10.35 0.87 9.15
CA THR A 420 -11.79 0.91 9.37
C THR A 420 -12.09 0.66 10.84
N THR A 421 -13.10 1.35 11.34
CA THR A 421 -13.63 1.12 12.68
C THR A 421 -14.53 -0.11 12.68
N GLY A 422 -14.85 -0.65 13.87
CA GLY A 422 -15.78 -1.77 14.00
C GLY A 422 -17.20 -1.48 13.48
N SER A 423 -17.60 -0.21 13.35
CA SER A 423 -18.85 0.21 12.71
C SER A 423 -18.79 0.23 11.18
N GLY A 424 -17.60 0.09 10.60
CA GLY A 424 -17.36 0.21 9.16
C GLY A 424 -17.00 1.62 8.70
N ASP A 425 -16.95 2.60 9.59
CA ASP A 425 -16.56 3.97 9.25
C ASP A 425 -15.05 4.05 9.00
N HIS A 426 -14.66 4.84 7.99
CA HIS A 426 -13.26 5.04 7.64
C HIS A 426 -12.58 6.05 8.57
N ARG A 427 -11.38 5.70 9.02
CA ARG A 427 -10.45 6.60 9.68
C ARG A 427 -9.11 6.53 9.00
N TRP A 428 -8.44 7.66 8.87
CA TRP A 428 -7.07 7.67 8.41
C TRP A 428 -6.31 8.84 9.00
N VAL A 429 -5.00 8.79 8.85
CA VAL A 429 -4.10 9.83 9.30
C VAL A 429 -3.15 10.18 8.16
N THR A 430 -2.99 11.48 7.94
CA THR A 430 -2.04 12.07 7.01
C THR A 430 -0.93 12.72 7.82
N GLY A 431 0.33 12.45 7.45
CA GLY A 431 1.50 13.07 8.07
C GLY A 431 2.41 13.73 7.04
N GLY A 432 3.14 14.73 7.48
CA GLY A 432 4.07 15.52 6.69
C GLY A 432 4.61 16.63 7.59
N HIS A 433 4.36 17.89 7.23
CA HIS A 433 4.58 18.98 8.19
C HIS A 433 3.63 18.87 9.38
N ASP A 434 2.35 18.59 9.11
CA ASP A 434 1.32 18.41 10.13
C ASP A 434 0.88 16.95 10.21
N LEU A 435 0.40 16.56 11.39
CA LEU A 435 -0.22 15.26 11.62
C LEU A 435 -1.72 15.44 11.82
N ILE A 436 -2.52 14.99 10.86
CA ILE A 436 -3.97 15.22 10.84
C ILE A 436 -4.70 13.89 10.84
N VAL A 437 -5.58 13.70 11.81
CA VAL A 437 -6.50 12.56 11.87
C VAL A 437 -7.82 12.93 11.23
N TRP A 438 -8.30 12.02 10.39
CA TRP A 438 -9.55 12.12 9.66
C TRP A 438 -10.52 11.07 10.19
N GLU A 439 -11.70 11.53 10.56
CA GLU A 439 -12.78 10.65 11.02
C GLU A 439 -14.02 10.86 10.17
N GLN A 440 -14.47 9.79 9.51
CA GLN A 440 -15.70 9.83 8.75
C GLN A 440 -16.89 10.06 9.69
N LEU A 441 -17.73 11.03 9.33
CA LEU A 441 -18.92 11.40 10.07
C LEU A 441 -20.16 10.74 9.46
N PRO A 442 -21.17 10.44 10.27
CA PRO A 442 -22.51 10.17 9.77
C PRO A 442 -23.03 11.32 8.89
N SER A 443 -23.87 11.00 7.92
CA SER A 443 -24.36 11.90 6.87
C SER A 443 -24.99 13.23 7.37
N SER A 444 -25.43 13.29 8.63
CA SER A 444 -26.01 14.48 9.28
C SER A 444 -24.99 15.49 9.84
N GLY A 445 -23.70 15.18 9.94
CA GLY A 445 -22.69 16.09 10.51
C GLY A 445 -22.31 17.27 9.60
N LYS A 446 -21.71 18.33 10.16
CA LYS A 446 -20.92 19.31 9.38
C LYS A 446 -19.48 18.78 9.30
N GLY A 447 -18.97 18.60 8.07
CA GLY A 447 -17.60 18.15 7.84
C GLY A 447 -16.67 19.32 7.53
N ASP A 448 -15.39 19.15 7.82
CA ASP A 448 -14.33 20.14 7.54
C ASP A 448 -13.74 19.95 6.12
N VAL A 449 -14.03 18.80 5.51
CA VAL A 449 -13.54 18.39 4.20
C VAL A 449 -14.59 18.65 3.13
N THR A 450 -14.15 19.24 2.02
CA THR A 450 -14.93 19.43 0.81
C THR A 450 -14.61 18.34 -0.20
N VAL A 451 -15.63 17.58 -0.59
CA VAL A 451 -15.53 16.61 -1.67
C VAL A 451 -15.71 17.33 -3.01
N LYS A 452 -14.70 17.28 -3.87
CA LYS A 452 -14.72 17.82 -5.22
C LYS A 452 -14.76 16.70 -6.24
N ARG A 453 -15.37 16.99 -7.38
CA ARG A 453 -15.36 16.12 -8.55
C ARG A 453 -14.46 16.71 -9.61
N ASP A 454 -13.37 16.01 -9.93
CA ASP A 454 -12.60 16.30 -11.14
C ASP A 454 -13.08 15.42 -12.29
N ILE A 455 -13.83 16.03 -13.21
CA ILE A 455 -14.42 15.34 -14.36
C ILE A 455 -13.33 14.77 -15.29
N ARG A 456 -12.11 15.33 -15.27
CA ARG A 456 -11.00 14.85 -16.10
C ARG A 456 -10.52 13.46 -15.67
N LEU A 457 -10.65 13.14 -14.39
CA LEU A 457 -10.30 11.82 -13.85
C LEU A 457 -11.40 10.77 -14.09
N ASP A 458 -12.63 11.18 -14.42
CA ASP A 458 -13.71 10.25 -14.77
C ASP A 458 -13.44 9.51 -16.10
N SER A 459 -12.69 10.14 -17.01
CA SER A 459 -12.31 9.59 -18.32
C SER A 459 -10.94 8.90 -18.36
N CYS A 460 -10.12 9.03 -17.32
CA CYS A 460 -8.80 8.39 -17.28
C CYS A 460 -8.95 6.89 -17.02
N SER A 461 -8.90 6.11 -18.09
CA SER A 461 -8.77 4.65 -18.04
C SER A 461 -7.33 4.23 -17.74
N LEU A 462 -7.15 3.00 -17.26
CA LEU A 462 -5.83 2.37 -17.19
C LEU A 462 -5.23 2.29 -18.60
N GLU A 463 -4.17 3.04 -18.84
CA GLU A 463 -3.44 3.02 -20.10
C GLU A 463 -2.37 1.91 -20.02
N SER A 464 -2.48 0.89 -20.88
CA SER A 464 -1.42 -0.10 -21.07
C SER A 464 -0.40 0.48 -22.05
N GLU A 465 0.83 0.69 -21.61
CA GLU A 465 1.90 1.12 -22.50
C GLU A 465 2.26 -0.06 -23.42
N GLY A 466 2.04 0.11 -24.72
CA GLY A 466 2.76 -0.63 -25.75
C GLY A 466 4.14 0.01 -25.93
N ASP A 467 5.10 -0.72 -26.50
CA ASP A 467 6.55 -0.41 -26.62
C ASP A 467 6.94 0.90 -27.37
N THR A 468 6.20 1.99 -27.25
CA THR A 468 6.53 3.28 -27.85
C THR A 468 6.13 4.41 -26.91
N ASP A 469 7.02 4.76 -25.99
CA ASP A 469 7.10 6.14 -25.47
C ASP A 469 8.58 6.55 -25.59
N ASP A 470 8.90 7.15 -26.75
CA ASP A 470 10.02 8.07 -26.87
C ASP A 470 9.66 9.30 -26.04
N ASP A 471 10.11 9.34 -24.79
CA ASP A 471 10.27 10.60 -24.06
C ASP A 471 11.35 11.40 -24.81
N GLU A 472 10.98 12.19 -25.81
CA GLU A 472 11.85 13.21 -26.40
C GLU A 472 12.18 14.25 -25.31
N GLU A 473 13.25 14.00 -24.56
CA GLU A 473 14.01 15.05 -23.89
C GLU A 473 14.54 16.00 -24.96
N THR A 474 13.88 17.15 -25.11
CA THR A 474 14.44 18.27 -25.87
C THR A 474 15.56 18.88 -25.04
N ASP A 475 16.76 18.34 -25.26
CA ASP A 475 18.02 18.78 -24.67
C ASP A 475 18.41 20.15 -25.26
N GLY A 476 17.86 21.21 -24.69
CA GLY A 476 18.18 22.60 -25.03
C GLY A 476 19.55 23.01 -24.47
N THR A 477 20.63 22.50 -25.07
CA THR A 477 22.00 22.94 -24.79
C THR A 477 22.38 24.17 -25.64
N ASP A 478 21.78 25.33 -25.34
CA ASP A 478 22.33 26.60 -25.82
C ASP A 478 23.51 27.04 -24.94
N THR A 479 24.69 26.55 -25.34
CA THR A 479 25.99 27.01 -24.85
C THR A 479 26.28 28.40 -25.41
N HIS A 480 25.76 29.44 -24.77
CA HIS A 480 26.28 30.80 -24.96
C HIS A 480 27.48 31.06 -24.04
N THR A 481 28.65 30.96 -24.66
CA THR A 481 29.97 31.34 -24.17
C THR A 481 29.98 32.80 -23.68
N LEU A 482 29.90 33.00 -22.36
CA LEU A 482 30.23 34.28 -21.72
C LEU A 482 31.75 34.35 -21.53
N GLN A 483 32.44 35.00 -22.46
CA GLN A 483 33.84 35.41 -22.29
C GLN A 483 33.92 36.49 -21.21
N PHE A 484 34.40 36.13 -20.03
CA PHE A 484 34.91 37.10 -19.06
C PHE A 484 36.31 37.56 -19.50
N HIS A 485 36.43 38.82 -19.88
CA HIS A 485 37.72 39.51 -19.96
C HIS A 485 38.23 39.79 -18.53
N THR A 486 39.27 39.07 -18.12
CA THR A 486 40.09 39.46 -16.97
C THR A 486 41.47 39.88 -17.47
N SER A 487 41.71 41.19 -17.44
CA SER A 487 43.03 41.82 -17.51
C SER A 487 43.87 41.39 -16.31
N SER A 488 45.08 40.89 -16.56
CA SER A 488 46.25 41.09 -15.70
C SER A 488 47.50 40.58 -16.40
N ASP A 489 48.20 41.53 -17.01
CA ASP A 489 49.64 41.43 -17.29
C ASP A 489 50.40 41.25 -15.97
N LEU A 490 51.24 40.22 -15.86
CA LEU A 490 52.64 40.34 -15.42
C LEU A 490 53.40 39.00 -15.41
N HIS A 491 54.55 39.02 -16.08
CA HIS A 491 55.81 38.30 -15.79
C HIS A 491 55.82 36.79 -15.51
N LEU A 492 56.43 36.02 -16.43
CA LEU A 492 57.77 35.44 -16.20
C LEU A 492 58.34 34.78 -17.47
N LEU A 493 59.43 35.36 -17.97
CA LEU A 493 60.29 34.83 -19.02
C LEU A 493 61.05 33.60 -18.51
N THR A 494 60.94 32.49 -19.24
CA THR A 494 61.79 31.32 -19.11
C THR A 494 63.10 31.51 -19.86
N HIS A 495 64.18 31.32 -19.10
CA HIS A 495 65.56 30.96 -19.45
C HIS A 495 65.98 30.88 -20.94
N ARG A 496 66.98 31.72 -21.26
CA ARG A 496 68.02 31.44 -22.27
C ARG A 496 68.84 30.20 -21.87
N LEU A 497 69.17 29.36 -22.84
CA LEU A 497 70.54 28.99 -23.26
C LEU A 497 70.50 27.81 -24.25
N ASN A 498 70.63 28.08 -25.55
CA ASN A 498 71.74 27.62 -26.40
C ASN A 498 71.46 27.92 -27.89
N ASP A 499 72.48 28.51 -28.50
CA ASP A 499 72.77 28.85 -29.90
C ASP A 499 71.94 29.93 -30.64
#